data_AF-R7ZU82-F1
#
_entry.id   AF-R7ZU82-F1
#
_cell.length_a   1.000
_cell.length_b   1.000
_cell.length_c   1.000
_cell.angle_alpha   90.00
_cell.angle_beta   90.00
_cell.angle_gamma   90.00
#
_symmetry.space_group_name_H-M   'P 1'
#
loop_
_entity.id
_entity.type
_entity.pdbx_description
1 polymer ?
#
loop_
_entity_poly.entity_id
_entity_poly.type
_entity_poly.pdbx_seq_one_letter_code
_entity_poly.pdbx_strand_id
1 'polypeptide(L)'
;MTNYKTDGNEYMGHLQEQLVALKNTKGRVGISDLEEIVINFACFEILELRRNGVEDLFIETNIINSITKAASQLVPQYDDSHAAIAKMQIPMNCDWEGMWEHLKRYYLNNFNTSI
;
A
#
# COMPACT_ATOMS: atom_id res chain seq x y z
N MET A 1 13.87 19.86 -5.59
CA MET A 1 14.05 18.40 -5.67
C MET A 1 13.31 17.81 -4.48
N THR A 2 12.11 17.32 -4.70
CA THR A 2 11.33 16.64 -3.66
C THR A 2 11.95 15.26 -3.48
N ASN A 3 12.41 14.94 -2.27
CA ASN A 3 12.90 13.60 -1.93
C ASN A 3 11.68 12.66 -1.94
N TYR A 4 11.46 11.96 -3.06
CA TYR A 4 10.48 10.87 -3.08
C TYR A 4 11.05 9.72 -2.25
N LYS A 5 10.39 9.47 -1.12
CA LYS A 5 10.71 8.43 -0.16
C LYS A 5 10.82 7.09 -0.91
N THR A 6 12.03 6.56 -0.99
CA THR A 6 12.35 5.31 -1.70
C THR A 6 13.04 4.31 -0.78
N ASP A 7 13.11 4.59 0.52
CA ASP A 7 13.67 3.66 1.48
C ASP A 7 12.61 2.63 1.89
N GLY A 8 12.86 1.35 1.56
CA GLY A 8 12.00 0.24 1.96
C GLY A 8 11.79 0.13 3.48
N ASN A 9 12.69 0.70 4.30
CA ASN A 9 12.53 0.75 5.76
C ASN A 9 11.35 1.62 6.19
N GLU A 10 11.04 2.69 5.45
CA GLU A 10 9.93 3.58 5.78
C GLU A 10 8.58 2.91 5.49
N TYR A 11 8.46 2.24 4.34
CA TYR A 11 7.27 1.45 4.00
C TYR A 11 7.05 0.29 4.96
N MET A 12 8.12 -0.35 5.44
CA MET A 12 8.02 -1.40 6.45
C MET A 12 7.39 -0.88 7.75
N GLY A 13 7.84 0.28 8.26
CA GLY A 13 7.25 0.89 9.45
C GLY A 13 5.75 1.15 9.28
N HIS A 14 5.36 1.77 8.18
CA HIS A 14 3.96 2.07 7.89
C HIS A 14 3.08 0.83 7.68
N LEU A 15 3.59 -0.20 6.99
CA LEU A 15 2.88 -1.47 6.84
C LEU A 15 2.67 -2.15 8.19
N GLN A 16 3.68 -2.12 9.06
CA GLN A 16 3.57 -2.68 10.40
C GLN A 16 2.52 -1.95 11.24
N GLU A 17 2.49 -0.61 11.18
CA GLU A 17 1.46 0.21 11.83
C GLU A 17 0.05 -0.14 11.34
N GLN A 18 -0.13 -0.24 10.02
CA GLN A 18 -1.40 -0.62 9.40
C GLN A 18 -1.84 -2.03 9.83
N LEU A 19 -0.93 -3.01 9.85
CA LEU A 19 -1.24 -4.37 10.28
C LEU A 19 -1.66 -4.44 11.75
N VAL A 20 -0.95 -3.71 12.63
CA VAL A 20 -1.29 -3.64 14.05
C VAL A 20 -2.65 -2.98 14.24
N ALA A 21 -2.91 -1.87 13.55
CA ALA A 21 -4.19 -1.19 13.60
C ALA A 21 -5.32 -2.08 13.07
N LEU A 22 -5.14 -2.78 11.94
CA LEU A 22 -6.14 -3.71 11.42
C LEU A 22 -6.42 -4.84 12.40
N LYS A 23 -5.38 -5.39 13.02
CA LYS A 23 -5.52 -6.46 14.02
C LYS A 23 -6.30 -5.99 15.23
N ASN A 24 -6.08 -4.75 15.67
CA ASN A 24 -6.84 -4.17 16.78
C ASN A 24 -8.31 -3.98 16.42
N THR A 25 -8.62 -3.63 15.16
CA THR A 25 -9.99 -3.43 14.67
C THR A 25 -10.73 -4.74 14.40
N LYS A 26 -10.10 -5.69 13.69
CA LYS A 26 -10.72 -6.95 13.21
C LYS A 26 -10.48 -8.16 14.14
N GLY A 27 -9.58 -8.05 15.11
CA GLY A 27 -9.16 -9.14 16.02
C GLY A 27 -8.22 -10.17 15.40
N ARG A 28 -8.33 -10.45 14.10
CA ARG A 28 -7.41 -11.30 13.33
C ARG A 28 -7.08 -10.68 11.98
N VAL A 29 -5.89 -10.96 11.46
CA VAL A 29 -5.41 -10.53 10.15
C VAL A 29 -4.89 -11.77 9.43
N GLY A 30 -5.49 -12.09 8.29
CA GLY A 30 -5.04 -13.16 7.40
C GLY A 30 -4.12 -12.64 6.29
N ILE A 31 -3.64 -13.55 5.45
CA ILE A 31 -2.77 -13.18 4.33
C ILE A 31 -3.48 -12.30 3.30
N SER A 32 -4.78 -12.56 3.07
CA SER A 32 -5.63 -11.76 2.19
C SER A 32 -5.83 -10.33 2.71
N ASP A 33 -5.92 -10.15 4.04
CA ASP A 33 -5.98 -8.81 4.64
C ASP A 33 -4.67 -8.05 4.40
N LEU A 34 -3.52 -8.74 4.44
CA LEU A 34 -2.22 -8.13 4.11
C LEU A 34 -2.13 -7.78 2.62
N GLU A 35 -2.59 -8.65 1.71
CA GLU A 35 -2.68 -8.31 0.28
C GLU A 35 -3.49 -7.05 0.04
N GLU A 36 -4.68 -6.94 0.66
CA GLU A 36 -5.50 -5.74 0.58
C GLU A 36 -4.77 -4.50 1.12
N ILE A 37 -4.10 -4.60 2.27
CA ILE A 37 -3.30 -3.50 2.82
C ILE A 37 -2.20 -3.08 1.84
N VAL A 38 -1.46 -4.03 1.27
CA VAL A 38 -0.37 -3.76 0.33
C VAL A 38 -0.88 -3.05 -0.91
N ILE A 39 -1.98 -3.54 -1.48
CA ILE A 39 -2.58 -2.92 -2.67
C ILE A 39 -3.07 -1.52 -2.34
N ASN A 40 -3.83 -1.37 -1.26
CA ASN A 40 -4.38 -0.07 -0.88
C ASN A 40 -3.30 0.95 -0.54
N PHE A 41 -2.24 0.51 0.14
CA PHE A 41 -1.13 1.38 0.50
C PHE A 41 -0.34 1.82 -0.73
N ALA A 42 -0.01 0.91 -1.63
CA ALA A 42 0.65 1.27 -2.87
C ALA A 42 -0.21 2.17 -3.76
N CYS A 43 -1.52 1.90 -3.88
CA CYS A 43 -2.44 2.78 -4.60
C CYS A 43 -2.49 4.17 -3.95
N PHE A 44 -2.49 4.26 -2.62
CA PHE A 44 -2.49 5.54 -1.92
C PHE A 44 -1.24 6.36 -2.25
N GLU A 45 -0.05 5.77 -2.10
CA GLU A 45 1.24 6.42 -2.39
C GLU A 45 1.32 6.89 -3.85
N ILE A 46 0.90 6.05 -4.80
CA ILE A 46 0.88 6.39 -6.23
C ILE A 46 -0.11 7.52 -6.52
N LEU A 47 -1.34 7.43 -6.00
CA LEU A 47 -2.35 8.45 -6.25
C LEU A 47 -1.99 9.78 -5.58
N GLU A 48 -1.31 9.76 -4.43
CA GLU A 48 -0.78 10.96 -3.81
C GLU A 48 0.35 11.58 -4.65
N LEU A 49 1.26 10.75 -5.19
CA LEU A 49 2.30 11.16 -6.14
C LEU A 49 1.68 11.87 -7.36
N ARG A 50 0.72 11.22 -8.02
CA ARG A 50 -0.01 11.76 -9.18
C ARG A 50 -0.74 13.05 -8.82
N ARG A 51 -1.43 13.11 -7.68
CA ARG A 51 -2.13 14.33 -7.19
C ARG A 51 -1.18 15.50 -7.01
N ASN A 52 0.06 15.24 -6.61
CA ASN A 52 1.11 16.25 -6.49
C ASN A 52 1.77 16.63 -7.83
N GLY A 53 1.21 16.17 -8.95
CA GLY A 53 1.65 16.50 -10.31
C GLY A 53 2.82 15.66 -10.80
N VAL A 54 3.09 14.52 -10.17
CA VAL A 54 4.23 13.65 -10.47
C VAL A 54 3.69 12.36 -11.07
N GLU A 55 3.65 12.32 -12.40
CA GLU A 55 3.28 11.16 -13.19
C GLU A 55 4.55 10.52 -13.75
N ASP A 56 5.14 9.60 -12.99
CA ASP A 56 6.38 8.92 -13.36
C ASP A 56 6.26 7.41 -13.08
N LEU A 57 6.09 6.64 -14.17
CA LEU A 57 5.95 5.19 -14.12
C LEU A 57 7.14 4.48 -13.45
N PHE A 58 8.34 5.04 -13.55
CA PHE A 58 9.52 4.49 -12.89
C PHE A 58 9.41 4.64 -11.37
N ILE A 59 8.96 5.81 -10.90
CA ILE A 59 8.72 6.05 -9.47
C ILE A 59 7.59 5.15 -8.96
N GLU A 60 6.48 5.05 -9.69
CA GLU A 60 5.36 4.16 -9.33
C GLU A 60 5.81 2.70 -9.23
N THR A 61 6.60 2.22 -10.18
CA THR A 61 7.16 0.86 -10.16
C THR A 61 8.05 0.63 -8.94
N ASN A 62 8.85 1.63 -8.55
CA ASN A 62 9.70 1.55 -7.36
C ASN A 62 8.89 1.53 -6.06
N ILE A 63 7.80 2.30 -5.98
CA ILE A 63 6.86 2.27 -4.85
C ILE A 63 6.29 0.86 -4.70
N ILE A 64 5.74 0.29 -5.79
CA ILE A 64 5.14 -1.05 -5.79
C ILE A 64 6.15 -2.11 -5.34
N ASN A 65 7.36 -2.09 -5.91
CA ASN A 65 8.41 -3.05 -5.56
C ASN A 65 8.86 -2.92 -4.11
N SER A 66 8.97 -1.69 -3.59
CA SER A 66 9.43 -1.44 -2.23
C SER A 66 8.39 -1.89 -1.20
N ILE A 67 7.11 -1.59 -1.44
CA ILE A 67 6.00 -1.98 -0.54
C ILE A 67 5.82 -3.50 -0.55
N THR A 68 5.78 -4.15 -1.72
CA THR A 68 5.64 -5.61 -1.79
C THR A 68 6.81 -6.34 -1.15
N LYS A 69 8.04 -5.84 -1.33
CA LYS A 69 9.22 -6.36 -0.64
C LYS A 69 9.13 -6.19 0.88
N ALA A 70 8.70 -5.01 1.36
CA ALA A 70 8.52 -4.76 2.78
C ALA A 70 7.48 -5.70 3.40
N ALA A 71 6.38 -5.98 2.68
CA ALA A 71 5.37 -6.94 3.11
C ALA A 71 5.93 -8.36 3.24
N SER A 72 6.69 -8.84 2.26
CA SER A 72 7.35 -10.15 2.34
C SER A 72 8.36 -10.25 3.49
N GLN A 73 9.02 -9.15 3.83
CA GLN A 73 9.95 -9.09 4.96
C GLN A 73 9.23 -9.10 6.33
N LEU A 74 8.07 -8.46 6.42
CA LEU A 74 7.27 -8.40 7.65
C LEU A 74 6.52 -9.71 7.92
N VAL A 75 5.97 -10.32 6.88
CA VAL A 75 5.12 -11.51 6.98
C VAL A 75 5.65 -12.53 5.98
N PRO A 76 6.46 -13.51 6.41
CA PRO A 76 7.08 -14.49 5.50
C PRO A 76 6.08 -15.35 4.72
N GLN A 77 4.81 -15.45 5.17
CA GLN A 77 3.75 -16.10 4.40
C GLN A 77 3.32 -15.29 3.17
N TYR A 78 3.68 -14.00 3.09
CA TYR A 78 3.50 -13.14 1.92
C TYR A 78 4.65 -13.39 0.94
N ASP A 79 4.52 -14.46 0.18
CA ASP A 79 5.52 -14.90 -0.77
C ASP A 79 5.41 -14.18 -2.13
N ASP A 80 6.26 -14.60 -3.08
CA ASP A 80 6.30 -14.03 -4.42
C ASP A 80 4.97 -14.17 -5.18
N SER A 81 4.13 -15.16 -4.84
CA SER A 81 2.83 -15.33 -5.49
C SER A 81 1.87 -14.21 -5.07
N HIS A 82 1.81 -13.90 -3.77
CA HIS A 82 1.03 -12.79 -3.23
C HIS A 82 1.56 -11.43 -3.72
N ALA A 83 2.88 -11.28 -3.78
CA ALA A 83 3.52 -10.08 -4.32
C ALA A 83 3.20 -9.86 -5.80
N ALA A 84 3.18 -10.93 -6.61
CA ALA A 84 2.81 -10.86 -8.02
C ALA A 84 1.35 -10.47 -8.23
N ILE A 85 0.44 -11.01 -7.42
CA ILE A 85 -0.99 -10.63 -7.43
C ILE A 85 -1.14 -9.14 -7.14
N ALA A 86 -0.52 -8.64 -6.06
CA ALA A 86 -0.58 -7.22 -5.72
C ALA A 86 -0.01 -6.33 -6.84
N LYS A 87 1.14 -6.69 -7.40
CA LYS A 87 1.76 -5.97 -8.54
C LYS A 87 0.83 -5.86 -9.75
N MET A 88 0.01 -6.88 -10.01
CA MET A 88 -0.98 -6.85 -11.09
C MET A 88 -2.19 -5.99 -10.72
N GLN A 89 -2.67 -6.07 -9.47
CA GLN A 89 -3.88 -5.36 -9.04
C GLN A 89 -3.67 -3.87 -8.80
N ILE A 90 -2.48 -3.43 -8.38
CA ILE A 90 -2.21 -2.02 -8.06
C ILE A 90 -2.48 -1.09 -9.25
N PRO A 91 -1.92 -1.31 -10.46
CA PRO A 91 -2.19 -0.44 -11.61
C PRO A 91 -3.68 -0.40 -11.96
N MET A 92 -4.35 -1.56 -11.95
CA MET A 92 -5.78 -1.67 -12.28
C MET A 92 -6.65 -0.84 -11.34
N ASN A 93 -6.30 -0.78 -10.05
CA ASN A 93 -7.03 0.02 -9.08
C ASN A 93 -6.65 1.50 -9.12
N CYS A 94 -5.39 1.84 -9.42
CA CYS A 94 -4.97 3.24 -9.55
C CYS A 94 -5.69 3.98 -10.67
N ASP A 95 -6.07 3.27 -11.74
CA ASP A 95 -6.75 3.85 -12.88
C ASP A 95 -8.28 3.91 -12.71
N TRP A 96 -8.82 3.33 -11.64
CA TRP A 96 -10.25 3.39 -11.35
C TRP A 96 -10.66 4.79 -10.87
N GLU A 97 -11.61 5.40 -11.60
CA GLU A 97 -12.23 6.67 -11.22
C GLU A 97 -12.95 6.55 -9.87
N GLY A 98 -12.38 7.16 -8.83
CA GLY A 98 -12.89 7.12 -7.47
C GLY A 98 -12.05 6.32 -6.48
N MET A 99 -10.97 5.67 -6.92
CA MET A 99 -10.06 4.93 -6.03
C MET A 99 -9.49 5.81 -4.93
N TRP A 100 -9.12 7.05 -5.23
CA TRP A 100 -8.62 8.00 -4.22
C TRP A 100 -9.62 8.21 -3.07
N GLU A 101 -10.89 8.42 -3.40
CA GLU A 101 -11.96 8.60 -2.41
C GLU A 101 -12.27 7.30 -1.67
N HIS A 102 -12.18 6.16 -2.36
CA HIS A 102 -12.30 4.85 -1.74
C HIS A 102 -11.22 4.64 -0.68
N LEU A 103 -9.96 4.92 -1.01
CA LEU A 103 -8.83 4.76 -0.10
C LEU A 103 -8.97 5.64 1.14
N LYS A 104 -9.29 6.92 0.98
CA LYS A 104 -9.52 7.80 2.15
C LYS A 104 -10.58 7.23 3.09
N ARG A 105 -11.69 6.70 2.56
CA ARG A 105 -12.72 6.03 3.38
C ARG A 105 -12.22 4.73 4.00
N TYR A 106 -11.47 3.91 3.25
CA TYR A 106 -10.88 2.68 3.75
C TYR A 106 -9.98 2.96 4.96
N TYR A 107 -9.09 3.94 4.85
CA TYR A 107 -8.16 4.31 5.91
C TYR A 107 -8.88 4.88 7.14
N LEU A 108 -9.87 5.75 6.91
CA LEU A 108 -10.70 6.29 7.98
C LEU A 108 -11.43 5.17 8.76
N ASN A 109 -12.04 4.23 8.04
CA ASN A 109 -12.89 3.20 8.65
C ASN A 109 -12.11 2.08 9.33
N ASN A 110 -10.90 1.76 8.85
CA ASN A 110 -10.14 0.61 9.34
C ASN A 110 -9.03 0.99 10.33
N PHE A 111 -8.51 2.23 10.23
CA PHE A 111 -7.35 2.68 11.01
C PHE A 111 -7.59 3.97 11.77
N ASN A 112 -8.81 4.53 11.79
CA ASN A 112 -9.15 5.79 12.45
C ASN A 112 -8.20 6.95 12.13
N THR A 113 -7.56 6.90 10.95
CA THR A 113 -6.60 7.91 10.52
C THR A 113 -7.24 8.72 9.40
N SER A 114 -7.42 10.02 9.64
CA SER A 114 -7.77 10.96 8.57
C SER A 114 -6.49 11.33 7.84
N ILE A 115 -6.40 10.94 6.57
CA ILE A 115 -5.38 11.35 5.61
C ILE A 115 -5.83 12.58 4.84
#